data_AF-A0A6P5PSN6-F1
#
_entry.id   AF-A0A6P5PSN6-F1
#
_cell.length_a   1.000
_cell.length_b   1.000
_cell.length_c   1.000
_cell.angle_alpha   90.00
_cell.angle_beta   90.00
_cell.angle_gamma   90.00
#
_symmetry.space_group_name_H-M   'P 1'
#
loop_
_entity.id
_entity.type
_entity.pdbx_description
1 polymer ?
#
loop_
_entity_poly.entity_id
_entity_poly.type
_entity_poly.pdbx_seq_one_letter_code
_entity_poly.pdbx_strand_id
1 'polypeptide(L)'
;MSCGNEFVETLKKIGYPKADILNGEDFDWLFEDVEDESFLKWFCGNVNEQNVLSEKELEAFSDLQRSGKPILEGTALDEVLRTCKTFDLKTCKLDDKEIQILEDEVQTLQKLNNSKIQRRNKYQLMVSETSYRFLALNAKQEEATKKLKQKQGFLNAVNTKLSNELQGLTEEVNNLMIFFRNSNLSERTNPMVFLSQFSLGKYISQEEQSTAALTLYTKKQFFQGIHEVVESSNEENFQLLDIQTPSICDNEEILRERRLEMARLQMACICVQKQIIYLKTSNSSMKSSIKWAEENLHRLTNEVIDKENLDAEISSLNSEILKLEEQITHIKDKVLPVVVKEYAQLLNMPVVKGDFELQIAKQDYYTARQELVLNELIKQKASFELVQLSYEIELRKHWDTYRQLESLVQQLSQRNTVLCQHLAVLSEIPASEQLTSRTPIDTKDHSTHRLYQLLEGDNKKKELFITHEHLEEVAEKLKQDVSVIQDQLAVSTQEHFFFLSKLNNDVDMLCDALYHGGNQLLLCDQELKEHFHQVESQLNELHHLLTDILADVKTKRRILATNKLHQVER
;
A
#
# COMPACT_ATOMS: atom_id res chain seq x y z
N MET A 1 -25.71 44.00 57.03
CA MET A 1 -27.13 44.23 57.40
C MET A 1 -27.16 45.64 57.94
N SER A 2 -27.66 46.59 57.17
CA SER A 2 -27.67 48.02 57.55
C SER A 2 -28.79 48.24 58.58
N CYS A 3 -28.44 48.68 59.79
CA CYS A 3 -29.39 48.91 60.88
C CYS A 3 -30.27 50.15 60.61
N GLY A 4 -29.76 51.12 59.85
CA GLY A 4 -30.50 52.29 59.39
C GLY A 4 -31.63 51.95 58.41
N ASN A 5 -31.50 50.89 57.60
CA ASN A 5 -32.62 50.42 56.77
C ASN A 5 -33.77 49.84 57.60
N GLU A 6 -33.49 49.09 58.67
CA GLU A 6 -34.52 48.59 59.59
C GLU A 6 -35.25 49.75 60.29
N PHE A 7 -34.52 50.82 60.63
CA PHE A 7 -35.09 52.05 61.19
C PHE A 7 -36.04 52.75 60.23
N VAL A 8 -35.62 52.98 58.97
CA VAL A 8 -36.49 53.60 57.95
C VAL A 8 -37.72 52.73 57.65
N GLU A 9 -37.58 51.40 57.62
CA GLU A 9 -38.73 50.49 57.49
C GLU A 9 -39.72 50.60 58.65
N THR A 10 -39.25 50.76 59.88
CA THR A 10 -40.15 50.94 61.04
C THR A 10 -40.86 52.29 61.00
N LEU A 11 -40.20 53.37 60.55
CA LEU A 11 -40.83 54.67 60.31
C LEU A 11 -41.91 54.61 59.21
N LYS A 12 -41.70 53.79 58.17
CA LYS A 12 -42.72 53.51 57.15
C LYS A 12 -43.91 52.76 57.75
N LYS A 13 -43.67 51.73 58.57
CA LYS A 13 -44.74 50.98 59.27
C LYS A 13 -45.54 51.89 60.21
N ILE A 14 -44.92 52.90 60.81
CA ILE A 14 -45.58 53.84 61.75
C ILE A 14 -46.33 54.96 60.99
N GLY A 15 -46.19 55.05 59.66
CA GLY A 15 -46.93 56.02 58.84
C GLY A 15 -46.35 57.43 58.85
N TYR A 16 -45.04 57.59 59.05
CA TYR A 16 -44.41 58.91 59.07
C TYR A 16 -44.44 59.57 57.66
N PRO A 17 -44.99 60.79 57.50
CA PRO A 17 -45.38 61.36 56.19
C PRO A 17 -44.23 61.68 55.23
N LYS A 18 -42.96 61.59 55.67
CA LYS A 18 -41.77 61.77 54.82
C LYS A 18 -40.87 60.54 54.76
N ALA A 19 -41.33 59.39 55.28
CA ALA A 19 -40.51 58.18 55.39
C ALA A 19 -40.05 57.60 54.04
N ASP A 20 -40.80 57.85 52.96
CA ASP A 20 -40.45 57.38 51.61
C ASP A 20 -39.31 58.16 50.94
N ILE A 21 -38.93 59.31 51.48
CA ILE A 21 -37.87 60.19 50.95
C ILE A 21 -36.53 59.93 51.67
N LEU A 22 -36.56 59.18 52.78
CA LEU A 22 -35.39 58.91 53.61
C LEU A 22 -34.64 57.66 53.12
N ASN A 23 -33.31 57.76 52.98
CA ASN A 23 -32.45 56.61 52.70
C ASN A 23 -31.89 56.05 54.01
N GLY A 24 -31.94 54.73 54.19
CA GLY A 24 -31.49 54.10 55.45
C GLY A 24 -29.98 54.19 55.69
N GLU A 25 -29.16 54.32 54.64
CA GLU A 25 -27.70 54.50 54.76
C GLU A 25 -27.32 55.82 55.46
N ASP A 26 -28.14 56.86 55.36
CA ASP A 26 -27.92 58.16 56.03
C ASP A 26 -28.14 58.09 57.56
N PHE A 27 -28.72 56.99 58.06
CA PHE A 27 -29.06 56.79 59.48
C PHE A 27 -28.26 55.67 60.15
N ASP A 28 -27.34 55.02 59.43
CA ASP A 28 -26.49 53.97 60.01
C ASP A 28 -25.60 54.52 61.15
N TRP A 29 -25.19 55.79 61.09
CA TRP A 29 -24.39 56.44 62.14
C TRP A 29 -25.12 56.53 63.50
N LEU A 30 -26.45 56.52 63.51
CA LEU A 30 -27.26 56.61 64.74
C LEU A 30 -27.12 55.34 65.60
N PHE A 31 -26.76 54.22 64.98
CA PHE A 31 -26.57 52.92 65.63
C PHE A 31 -25.12 52.69 66.08
N GLU A 32 -24.21 53.62 65.81
CA GLU A 32 -22.80 53.52 66.22
C GLU A 32 -22.59 54.00 67.67
N ASP A 33 -23.50 54.79 68.24
CA ASP A 33 -23.43 55.25 69.63
C ASP A 33 -24.06 54.22 70.60
N VAL A 34 -23.29 53.75 71.57
CA VAL A 34 -23.62 52.57 72.40
C VAL A 34 -24.80 52.81 73.34
N GLU A 35 -25.01 54.06 73.75
CA GLU A 35 -26.13 54.43 74.64
C GLU A 35 -27.48 54.40 73.90
N ASP A 36 -27.50 54.79 72.61
CA ASP A 36 -28.73 54.87 71.81
C ASP A 36 -29.04 53.56 71.05
N GLU A 37 -28.05 52.68 70.80
CA GLU A 37 -28.24 51.42 70.08
C GLU A 37 -29.29 50.51 70.75
N SER A 38 -29.29 50.45 72.09
CA SER A 38 -30.21 49.62 72.86
C SER A 38 -31.66 50.07 72.71
N PHE A 39 -31.88 51.39 72.72
CA PHE A 39 -33.19 51.98 72.52
C PHE A 39 -33.65 51.85 71.06
N LEU A 40 -32.77 52.11 70.09
CA LEU A 40 -33.10 52.03 68.67
C LEU A 40 -33.43 50.60 68.22
N LYS A 41 -32.71 49.58 68.72
CA LYS A 41 -33.08 48.17 68.47
C LYS A 41 -34.43 47.82 69.11
N TRP A 42 -34.72 48.32 70.30
CA TRP A 42 -36.03 48.14 70.92
C TRP A 42 -37.14 48.81 70.11
N PHE A 43 -36.90 50.04 69.62
CA PHE A 43 -37.85 50.79 68.81
C PHE A 43 -38.16 50.06 67.50
N CYS A 44 -37.13 49.61 66.78
CA CYS A 44 -37.30 48.88 65.52
C CYS A 44 -37.97 47.50 65.71
N GLY A 45 -37.81 46.88 66.88
CA GLY A 45 -38.40 45.56 67.18
C GLY A 45 -39.84 45.61 67.70
N ASN A 46 -40.21 46.64 68.47
CA ASN A 46 -41.46 46.64 69.25
C ASN A 46 -42.48 47.72 68.82
N VAL A 47 -42.09 48.73 68.03
CA VAL A 47 -43.03 49.77 67.59
C VAL A 47 -43.63 49.40 66.23
N ASN A 48 -44.96 49.35 66.18
CA ASN A 48 -45.73 49.00 64.99
C ASN A 48 -46.96 49.93 64.83
N GLU A 49 -47.76 49.70 63.79
CA GLU A 49 -48.99 50.46 63.47
C GLU A 49 -49.97 50.59 64.65
N GLN A 50 -49.96 49.65 65.61
CA GLN A 50 -50.88 49.66 66.76
C GLN A 50 -50.46 50.65 67.87
N ASN A 51 -49.22 51.14 67.83
CA ASN A 51 -48.69 52.07 68.82
C ASN A 51 -48.84 53.54 68.38
N VAL A 52 -49.47 53.79 67.22
CA VAL A 52 -49.70 55.12 66.65
C VAL A 52 -51.17 55.45 66.78
N LEU A 53 -51.47 56.61 67.37
CA LEU A 53 -52.84 57.09 67.53
C LEU A 53 -53.48 57.28 66.15
N SER A 54 -54.59 56.58 65.92
CA SER A 54 -55.34 56.72 64.68
C SER A 54 -56.11 58.04 64.65
N GLU A 55 -56.38 58.57 63.45
CA GLU A 55 -57.11 59.84 63.28
C GLU A 55 -58.51 59.81 63.93
N LYS A 56 -59.12 58.61 64.01
CA LYS A 56 -60.39 58.37 64.73
C LYS A 56 -60.26 58.45 66.25
N GLU A 57 -59.14 58.01 66.81
CA GLU A 57 -58.86 58.13 68.25
C GLU A 57 -58.51 59.57 68.63
N LEU A 58 -57.87 60.31 67.72
CA LEU A 58 -57.61 61.73 67.85
C LEU A 58 -58.90 62.56 67.80
N GLU A 59 -59.84 62.22 66.91
CA GLU A 59 -61.20 62.80 66.90
C GLU A 59 -61.97 62.42 68.18
N ALA A 60 -61.93 61.16 68.60
CA ALA A 60 -62.57 60.72 69.85
C ALA A 60 -62.00 61.42 71.09
N PHE A 61 -60.69 61.68 71.13
CA PHE A 61 -60.04 62.46 72.19
C PHE A 61 -60.42 63.94 72.12
N SER A 62 -60.47 64.53 70.92
CA SER A 62 -60.91 65.91 70.69
C SER A 62 -62.37 66.11 71.12
N ASP A 63 -63.23 65.13 70.87
CA ASP A 63 -64.62 65.09 71.31
C ASP A 63 -64.72 64.91 72.83
N LEU A 64 -63.84 64.11 73.44
CA LEU A 64 -63.74 63.97 74.89
C LEU A 64 -63.31 65.29 75.56
N GLN A 65 -62.37 66.00 74.95
CA GLN A 65 -61.90 67.31 75.40
C GLN A 65 -62.98 68.39 75.23
N ARG A 66 -63.75 68.37 74.13
CA ARG A 66 -64.94 69.24 73.93
C ARG A 66 -66.10 68.88 74.86
N SER A 67 -66.19 67.64 75.34
CA SER A 67 -67.26 67.16 76.23
C SER A 67 -67.11 67.60 77.70
N GLY A 68 -66.01 68.28 78.06
CA GLY A 68 -65.82 68.89 79.38
C GLY A 68 -65.73 67.91 80.55
N LYS A 69 -65.54 66.60 80.30
CA LYS A 69 -65.32 65.59 81.34
C LYS A 69 -63.85 65.63 81.78
N PRO A 70 -63.54 65.49 83.09
CA PRO A 70 -62.17 65.48 83.57
C PRO A 70 -61.43 64.27 82.99
N ILE A 71 -60.40 64.54 82.19
CA ILE A 71 -59.49 63.52 81.67
C ILE A 71 -58.59 63.10 82.84
N LEU A 72 -58.52 61.79 83.11
CA LEU A 72 -57.74 61.21 84.21
C LEU A 72 -56.24 61.33 83.92
N GLU A 73 -55.66 62.48 84.26
CA GLU A 73 -54.22 62.74 84.12
C GLU A 73 -53.56 62.97 85.49
N GLY A 74 -52.36 62.40 85.66
CA GLY A 74 -51.56 62.56 86.87
C GLY A 74 -52.14 61.89 88.11
N THR A 75 -52.16 62.62 89.23
CA THR A 75 -52.43 62.08 90.59
C THR A 75 -53.78 61.39 90.76
N ALA A 76 -54.78 61.71 89.91
CA ALA A 76 -56.08 61.04 89.91
C ALA A 76 -56.04 59.61 89.32
N LEU A 77 -55.12 59.32 88.39
CA LEU A 77 -54.89 57.96 87.88
C LEU A 77 -54.10 57.11 88.88
N ASP A 78 -53.16 57.73 89.61
CA ASP A 78 -52.41 57.06 90.68
C ASP A 78 -53.31 56.69 91.88
N GLU A 79 -54.35 57.48 92.18
CA GLU A 79 -55.37 57.12 93.18
C GLU A 79 -56.26 55.95 92.73
N VAL A 80 -56.56 55.85 91.43
CA VAL A 80 -57.30 54.70 90.85
C VAL A 80 -56.43 53.44 90.81
N LEU A 81 -55.14 53.55 90.47
CA LEU A 81 -54.20 52.42 90.52
C LEU A 81 -53.88 51.97 91.95
N ARG A 82 -53.95 52.88 92.94
CA ARG A 82 -53.89 52.52 94.37
C ARG A 82 -55.16 51.82 94.86
N THR A 83 -56.33 52.14 94.32
CA THR A 83 -57.59 51.42 94.63
C THR A 83 -57.75 50.10 93.88
N CYS A 84 -57.03 49.90 92.77
CA CYS A 84 -56.98 48.63 92.02
C CYS A 84 -55.96 47.60 92.55
N LYS A 85 -55.21 47.90 93.62
CA LYS A 85 -54.32 46.94 94.29
C LYS A 85 -54.91 46.42 95.60
N THR A 86 -55.95 45.59 95.50
CA THR A 86 -56.25 44.47 96.41
C THR A 86 -57.32 43.58 95.76
N PHE A 87 -56.95 42.86 94.70
CA PHE A 87 -57.55 41.54 94.51
C PHE A 87 -56.71 40.58 95.34
N ASP A 88 -57.07 40.48 96.62
CA ASP A 88 -56.72 39.31 97.42
C ASP A 88 -57.22 38.09 96.63
N LEU A 89 -56.28 37.40 96.00
CA LEU A 89 -56.43 36.00 95.66
C LEU A 89 -56.78 35.33 96.98
N LYS A 90 -58.07 35.11 97.22
CA LYS A 90 -58.55 34.11 98.17
C LYS A 90 -57.75 32.86 97.87
N THR A 91 -56.78 32.56 98.71
CA THR A 91 -56.31 31.21 98.95
C THR A 91 -57.56 30.39 99.23
N CYS A 92 -58.10 29.74 98.19
CA CYS A 92 -58.84 28.51 98.39
C CYS A 92 -57.92 27.64 99.22
N LYS A 93 -58.35 27.29 100.43
CA LYS A 93 -57.75 26.17 101.14
C LYS A 93 -58.03 24.96 100.24
N LEU A 94 -57.03 24.58 99.44
CA LEU A 94 -57.00 23.29 98.78
C LEU A 94 -57.17 22.25 99.89
N ASP A 95 -58.13 21.34 99.71
CA ASP A 95 -58.31 20.19 100.59
C ASP A 95 -57.01 19.38 100.55
N ASP A 96 -56.51 18.88 101.69
CA ASP A 96 -55.22 18.15 101.76
C ASP A 96 -55.19 16.95 100.77
N LYS A 97 -56.37 16.44 100.40
CA LYS A 97 -56.57 15.40 99.38
C LYS A 97 -56.27 15.87 97.95
N GLU A 98 -56.61 17.10 97.59
CA GLU A 98 -56.32 17.66 96.26
C GLU A 98 -54.83 17.97 96.12
N ILE A 99 -54.17 18.43 97.20
CA ILE A 99 -52.72 18.60 97.25
C ILE A 99 -52.03 17.25 97.05
N GLN A 100 -52.51 16.20 97.73
CA GLN A 100 -51.92 14.86 97.61
C GLN A 100 -52.13 14.24 96.21
N ILE A 101 -53.29 14.47 95.57
CA ILE A 101 -53.52 14.04 94.18
C ILE A 101 -52.57 14.77 93.22
N LEU A 102 -52.37 16.09 93.40
CA LEU A 102 -51.43 16.86 92.59
C LEU A 102 -49.97 16.46 92.84
N GLU A 103 -49.60 16.12 94.08
CA GLU A 103 -48.27 15.59 94.41
C GLU A 103 -48.02 14.23 93.75
N ASP A 104 -49.00 13.33 93.77
CA ASP A 104 -48.93 12.04 93.07
C ASP A 104 -48.87 12.23 91.55
N GLU A 105 -49.64 13.18 90.99
CA GLU A 105 -49.58 13.54 89.58
C GLU A 105 -48.20 14.10 89.20
N VAL A 106 -47.64 15.02 89.99
CA VAL A 106 -46.27 15.53 89.81
C VAL A 106 -45.25 14.39 89.88
N GLN A 107 -45.41 13.45 90.81
CA GLN A 107 -44.50 12.31 90.92
C GLN A 107 -44.58 11.37 89.70
N THR A 108 -45.78 11.13 89.16
CA THR A 108 -45.96 10.33 87.93
C THR A 108 -45.42 11.05 86.69
N LEU A 109 -45.64 12.37 86.57
CA LEU A 109 -45.09 13.21 85.51
C LEU A 109 -43.56 13.27 85.57
N GLN A 110 -42.97 13.34 86.77
CA GLN A 110 -41.52 13.26 86.96
C GLN A 110 -40.97 11.91 86.50
N LYS A 111 -41.61 10.79 86.86
CA LYS A 111 -41.24 9.45 86.37
C LYS A 111 -41.33 9.35 84.85
N LEU A 112 -42.40 9.89 84.27
CA LEU A 112 -42.60 9.93 82.81
C LEU A 112 -41.53 10.79 82.13
N ASN A 113 -41.22 11.97 82.67
CA ASN A 113 -40.17 12.83 82.14
C ASN A 113 -38.79 12.15 82.19
N ASN A 114 -38.44 11.53 83.31
CA ASN A 114 -37.20 10.75 83.44
C ASN A 114 -37.13 9.62 82.40
N SER A 115 -38.23 8.92 82.14
CA SER A 115 -38.30 7.89 81.10
C SER A 115 -38.09 8.46 79.68
N LYS A 116 -38.63 9.66 79.39
CA LYS A 116 -38.42 10.36 78.12
C LYS A 116 -36.97 10.83 77.96
N ILE A 117 -36.35 11.33 79.03
CA ILE A 117 -34.94 11.73 79.04
C ILE A 117 -34.04 10.52 78.78
N GLN A 118 -34.29 9.39 79.43
CA GLN A 118 -33.54 8.15 79.17
C GLN A 118 -33.65 7.68 77.72
N ARG A 119 -34.86 7.72 77.13
CA ARG A 119 -35.08 7.41 75.72
C ARG A 119 -34.33 8.37 74.81
N ARG A 120 -34.40 9.68 75.07
CA ARG A 120 -33.66 10.71 74.32
C ARG A 120 -32.15 10.46 74.37
N ASN A 121 -31.59 10.19 75.55
CA ASN A 121 -30.16 9.91 75.72
C ASN A 121 -29.75 8.63 74.96
N LYS A 122 -30.60 7.60 74.98
CA LYS A 122 -30.38 6.37 74.18
C LYS A 122 -30.35 6.67 72.68
N TYR A 123 -31.31 7.45 72.17
CA TYR A 123 -31.33 7.85 70.76
C TYR A 123 -30.13 8.74 70.40
N GLN A 124 -29.74 9.67 71.25
CA GLN A 124 -28.58 10.52 71.03
C GLN A 124 -27.28 9.70 70.95
N LEU A 125 -27.14 8.69 71.80
CA LEU A 125 -26.00 7.76 71.73
C LEU A 125 -26.01 6.96 70.43
N MET A 126 -27.16 6.41 70.02
CA MET A 126 -27.29 5.71 68.72
C MET A 126 -26.99 6.63 67.52
N VAL A 127 -27.43 7.89 67.55
CA VAL A 127 -27.14 8.89 66.51
C VAL A 127 -25.63 9.14 66.44
N SER A 128 -24.97 9.31 67.60
CA SER A 128 -23.52 9.53 67.65
C SER A 128 -22.73 8.32 67.13
N GLU A 129 -23.11 7.09 67.51
CA GLU A 129 -22.49 5.85 67.05
C GLU A 129 -22.69 5.65 65.53
N THR A 130 -23.89 5.95 65.03
CA THR A 130 -24.20 5.88 63.59
C THR A 130 -23.41 6.94 62.82
N SER A 131 -23.29 8.17 63.34
CA SER A 131 -22.51 9.24 62.72
C SER A 131 -21.02 8.90 62.65
N TYR A 132 -20.45 8.30 63.70
CA TYR A 132 -19.08 7.84 63.70
C TYR A 132 -18.85 6.70 62.69
N ARG A 133 -19.78 5.72 62.64
CA ARG A 133 -19.72 4.65 61.64
C ARG A 133 -19.80 5.21 60.21
N PHE A 134 -20.68 6.18 59.96
CA PHE A 134 -20.80 6.84 58.68
C PHE A 134 -19.51 7.57 58.28
N LEU A 135 -18.90 8.33 59.20
CA LEU A 135 -17.60 8.98 58.96
C LEU A 135 -16.49 7.97 58.66
N ALA A 136 -16.43 6.86 59.41
CA ALA A 136 -15.44 5.81 59.16
C ALA A 136 -15.65 5.10 57.80
N LEU A 137 -16.91 4.88 57.39
CA LEU A 137 -17.24 4.34 56.09
C LEU A 137 -16.89 5.31 54.96
N ASN A 138 -17.19 6.60 55.12
CA ASN A 138 -16.82 7.63 54.14
C ASN A 138 -15.30 7.73 53.98
N ALA A 139 -14.53 7.69 55.07
CA ALA A 139 -13.07 7.67 55.00
C ALA A 139 -12.54 6.46 54.21
N LYS A 140 -13.11 5.27 54.44
CA LYS A 140 -12.78 4.06 53.66
C LYS A 140 -13.18 4.18 52.18
N GLN A 141 -14.35 4.76 51.89
CA GLN A 141 -14.81 5.01 50.53
C GLN A 141 -13.89 6.01 49.81
N GLU A 142 -13.47 7.10 50.46
CA GLU A 142 -12.50 8.04 49.91
C GLU A 142 -11.14 7.40 49.63
N GLU A 143 -10.66 6.54 50.53
CA GLU A 143 -9.40 5.80 50.31
C GLU A 143 -9.52 4.83 49.13
N ALA A 144 -10.64 4.09 49.04
CA ALA A 144 -10.90 3.17 47.94
C ALA A 144 -11.04 3.90 46.59
N THR A 145 -11.75 5.03 46.56
CA THR A 145 -11.90 5.85 45.35
C THR A 145 -10.58 6.49 44.93
N LYS A 146 -9.72 6.92 45.86
CA LYS A 146 -8.36 7.37 45.56
C LYS A 146 -7.52 6.25 44.94
N LYS A 147 -7.54 5.05 45.52
CA LYS A 147 -6.84 3.87 44.97
C LYS A 147 -7.36 3.47 43.59
N LEU A 148 -8.68 3.53 43.38
CA LEU A 148 -9.30 3.26 42.08
C LEU A 148 -8.85 4.27 41.02
N LYS A 149 -8.89 5.57 41.33
CA LYS A 149 -8.43 6.63 40.43
C LYS A 149 -6.95 6.48 40.07
N GLN A 150 -6.11 6.10 41.03
CA GLN A 150 -4.68 5.82 40.77
C GLN A 150 -4.50 4.63 39.81
N LYS A 151 -5.18 3.51 40.05
CA LYS A 151 -5.13 2.33 39.17
C LYS A 151 -5.67 2.63 37.77
N GLN A 152 -6.76 3.38 37.67
CA GLN A 152 -7.33 3.81 36.39
C GLN A 152 -6.36 4.71 35.63
N GLY A 153 -5.72 5.67 36.30
CA GLY A 153 -4.68 6.51 35.70
C GLY A 153 -3.50 5.71 35.16
N PHE A 154 -3.04 4.72 35.93
CA PHE A 154 -1.98 3.80 35.48
C PHE A 154 -2.40 2.98 34.25
N LEU A 155 -3.60 2.38 34.26
CA LEU A 155 -4.11 1.61 33.12
C LEU A 155 -4.26 2.48 31.87
N ASN A 156 -4.76 3.70 32.00
CA ASN A 156 -4.88 4.64 30.89
C ASN A 156 -3.49 5.02 30.33
N ALA A 157 -2.50 5.25 31.19
CA ALA A 157 -1.13 5.53 30.76
C ALA A 157 -0.51 4.35 30.00
N VAL A 158 -0.72 3.11 30.48
CA VAL A 158 -0.25 1.91 29.78
C VAL A 158 -0.98 1.72 28.45
N ASN A 159 -2.30 1.94 28.42
CA ASN A 159 -3.10 1.80 27.20
C ASN A 159 -2.67 2.81 26.13
N THR A 160 -2.51 4.09 26.50
CA THR A 160 -2.02 5.11 25.56
C THR A 160 -0.62 4.79 25.03
N LYS A 161 0.28 4.29 25.88
CA LYS A 161 1.61 3.83 25.44
C LYS A 161 1.51 2.69 24.43
N LEU A 162 0.71 1.66 24.72
CA LEU A 162 0.51 0.52 23.83
C LEU A 162 -0.11 0.93 22.50
N SER A 163 -1.13 1.81 22.51
CA SER A 163 -1.74 2.33 21.29
C SER A 163 -0.73 3.10 20.43
N ASN A 164 0.15 3.91 21.04
CA ASN A 164 1.20 4.62 20.33
C ASN A 164 2.24 3.66 19.71
N GLU A 165 2.65 2.61 20.43
CA GLU A 165 3.57 1.59 19.91
C GLU A 165 2.93 0.80 18.75
N LEU A 166 1.65 0.44 18.85
CA LEU A 166 0.91 -0.23 17.76
C LEU A 166 0.74 0.66 16.54
N GLN A 167 0.48 1.96 16.75
CA GLN A 167 0.42 2.92 15.66
C GLN A 167 1.78 3.05 14.97
N GLY A 168 2.86 3.20 15.74
CA GLY A 168 4.22 3.24 15.19
C GLY A 168 4.56 1.98 14.38
N LEU A 169 4.23 0.79 14.89
CA LEU A 169 4.42 -0.46 14.17
C LEU A 169 3.60 -0.51 12.87
N THR A 170 2.36 -0.01 12.89
CA THR A 170 1.49 0.06 11.71
C THR A 170 2.07 1.00 10.66
N GLU A 171 2.62 2.15 11.08
CA GLU A 171 3.30 3.10 10.20
C GLU A 171 4.58 2.49 9.59
N GLU A 172 5.38 1.77 10.37
CA GLU A 172 6.56 1.03 9.88
C GLU A 172 6.19 -0.05 8.86
N VAL A 173 5.14 -0.83 9.14
CA VAL A 173 4.63 -1.85 8.20
C VAL A 173 4.08 -1.20 6.93
N ASN A 174 3.38 -0.06 7.04
CA ASN A 174 2.91 0.69 5.87
C ASN A 174 4.09 1.23 5.04
N ASN A 175 5.14 1.75 5.68
CA ASN A 175 6.36 2.17 5.00
C ASN A 175 7.00 0.98 4.27
N LEU A 176 7.13 -0.16 4.94
CA LEU A 176 7.62 -1.41 4.34
C LEU A 176 6.75 -1.83 3.14
N MET A 177 5.43 -1.76 3.25
CA MET A 177 4.52 -2.07 2.14
C MET A 177 4.71 -1.11 0.95
N ILE A 178 4.96 0.18 1.18
CA ILE A 178 5.27 1.15 0.12
C ILE A 178 6.57 0.77 -0.62
N PHE A 179 7.60 0.30 0.09
CA PHE A 179 8.84 -0.20 -0.54
C PHE A 179 8.57 -1.38 -1.50
N PHE A 180 7.66 -2.29 -1.16
CA PHE A 180 7.32 -3.42 -2.02
C PHE A 180 6.36 -3.07 -3.18
N ARG A 181 5.57 -1.99 -3.05
CA ARG A 181 4.47 -1.66 -4.01
C ARG A 181 4.92 -0.75 -5.17
N ASN A 182 6.03 -0.04 -5.05
CA ASN A 182 6.45 0.96 -6.03
C ASN A 182 7.25 0.38 -7.20
N SER A 183 6.55 0.00 -8.29
CA SER A 183 7.14 -0.31 -9.60
C SER A 183 7.05 0.82 -10.63
N ASN A 184 6.42 1.96 -10.28
CA ASN A 184 6.11 3.05 -11.23
C ASN A 184 6.73 4.42 -10.85
N LEU A 185 7.97 4.46 -10.39
CA LEU A 185 8.70 5.73 -10.25
C LEU A 185 9.56 5.97 -11.49
N SER A 186 8.89 6.47 -12.53
CA SER A 186 9.54 7.32 -13.51
C SER A 186 10.08 8.57 -12.80
N GLU A 187 11.38 8.75 -12.91
CA GLU A 187 12.12 9.99 -12.61
C GLU A 187 12.55 10.26 -11.16
N ARG A 188 13.87 10.30 -11.05
CA ARG A 188 14.73 11.01 -10.09
C ARG A 188 14.96 10.35 -8.73
N THR A 189 16.20 9.86 -8.66
CA THR A 189 17.02 9.71 -7.46
C THR A 189 16.65 8.49 -6.61
N ASN A 190 17.16 7.34 -7.07
CA ASN A 190 17.28 6.04 -6.38
C ASN A 190 16.83 5.99 -4.91
N PRO A 191 15.80 5.21 -4.60
CA PRO A 191 15.66 4.60 -3.28
C PRO A 191 15.67 3.08 -3.47
N MET A 192 16.84 2.43 -3.35
CA MET A 192 17.04 0.97 -3.32
C MET A 192 15.91 0.11 -3.95
N VAL A 193 15.97 -0.06 -5.26
CA VAL A 193 14.99 -0.84 -6.04
C VAL A 193 15.47 -2.29 -6.12
N PHE A 194 14.57 -3.26 -5.92
CA PHE A 194 14.85 -4.68 -6.07
C PHE A 194 15.19 -5.01 -7.54
N LEU A 195 16.06 -5.98 -7.80
CA LEU A 195 16.41 -6.39 -9.17
C LEU A 195 15.16 -6.85 -9.94
N SER A 196 14.23 -7.50 -9.25
CA SER A 196 12.92 -7.93 -9.78
C SER A 196 12.02 -6.81 -10.29
N GLN A 197 12.26 -5.57 -9.86
CA GLN A 197 11.50 -4.41 -10.30
C GLN A 197 12.13 -3.73 -11.53
N PHE A 198 13.35 -4.10 -11.93
CA PHE A 198 13.98 -3.55 -13.13
C PHE A 198 13.51 -4.25 -14.40
N SER A 199 13.30 -3.46 -15.46
CA SER A 199 13.05 -4.02 -16.78
C SER A 199 14.34 -4.56 -17.40
N LEU A 200 14.41 -5.89 -17.57
CA LEU A 200 15.55 -6.54 -18.24
C LEU A 200 15.54 -6.36 -19.77
N GLY A 201 14.53 -5.71 -20.33
CA GLY A 201 14.39 -5.57 -21.78
C GLY A 201 15.62 -4.95 -22.47
N LYS A 202 16.27 -3.96 -21.84
CA LYS A 202 17.51 -3.36 -22.38
C LYS A 202 18.71 -4.31 -22.32
N TYR A 203 18.79 -5.15 -21.28
CA TYR A 203 19.85 -6.14 -21.14
C TYR A 203 19.66 -7.27 -22.15
N ILE A 204 18.45 -7.82 -22.24
CA ILE A 204 18.12 -8.89 -23.18
C ILE A 204 18.33 -8.44 -24.63
N SER A 205 17.90 -7.22 -24.99
CA SER A 205 18.12 -6.71 -26.35
C SER A 205 19.60 -6.53 -26.70
N GLN A 206 20.43 -6.14 -25.73
CA GLN A 206 21.88 -6.06 -25.90
C GLN A 206 22.52 -7.44 -26.07
N GLU A 207 22.08 -8.45 -25.29
CA GLU A 207 22.57 -9.83 -25.43
C GLU A 207 22.12 -10.47 -26.75
N GLU A 208 20.90 -10.21 -27.20
CA GLU A 208 20.41 -10.64 -28.53
C GLU A 208 21.24 -10.04 -29.66
N GLN A 209 21.52 -8.73 -29.61
CA GLN A 209 22.39 -8.07 -30.58
C GLN A 209 23.81 -8.64 -30.59
N SER A 210 24.36 -8.91 -29.40
CA SER A 210 25.70 -9.48 -29.25
C SER A 210 25.76 -10.90 -29.81
N THR A 211 24.73 -11.71 -29.54
CA THR A 211 24.59 -13.07 -30.09
C THR A 211 24.40 -13.07 -31.60
N ALA A 212 23.63 -12.12 -32.14
CA ALA A 212 23.46 -11.95 -33.58
C ALA A 212 24.77 -11.53 -34.27
N ALA A 213 25.51 -10.60 -33.67
CA ALA A 213 26.82 -10.17 -34.15
C ALA A 213 27.84 -11.33 -34.14
N LEU A 214 27.86 -12.12 -33.06
CA LEU A 214 28.73 -13.30 -32.92
C LEU A 214 28.36 -14.41 -33.91
N THR A 215 27.07 -14.59 -34.18
CA THR A 215 26.58 -15.54 -35.21
C THR A 215 27.00 -15.09 -36.61
N LEU A 216 26.88 -13.80 -36.92
CA LEU A 216 27.32 -13.24 -38.21
C LEU A 216 28.84 -13.33 -38.36
N TYR A 217 29.60 -13.02 -37.31
CA TYR A 217 31.05 -13.19 -37.28
C TYR A 217 31.44 -14.65 -37.53
N THR A 218 30.82 -15.59 -36.83
CA THR A 218 31.04 -17.03 -36.99
C THR A 218 30.73 -17.46 -38.43
N LYS A 219 29.60 -17.01 -39.01
CA LYS A 219 29.26 -17.26 -40.42
C LYS A 219 30.32 -16.72 -41.38
N LYS A 220 30.79 -15.50 -41.17
CA LYS A 220 31.81 -14.87 -42.02
C LYS A 220 33.16 -15.59 -41.93
N GLN A 221 33.62 -15.93 -40.72
CA GLN A 221 34.95 -16.51 -40.53
C GLN A 221 35.00 -18.02 -40.82
N PHE A 222 33.96 -18.76 -40.45
CA PHE A 222 33.93 -20.23 -40.54
C PHE A 222 33.08 -20.78 -41.68
N PHE A 223 32.36 -19.98 -42.45
CA PHE A 223 31.62 -20.50 -43.62
C PHE A 223 32.03 -19.78 -44.90
N GLN A 224 32.14 -18.44 -44.87
CA GLN A 224 32.54 -17.68 -46.06
C GLN A 224 34.06 -17.56 -46.21
N GLY A 225 34.78 -17.29 -45.13
CA GLY A 225 36.25 -17.34 -45.10
C GLY A 225 36.80 -18.75 -45.31
N ILE A 226 36.01 -19.77 -44.96
CA ILE A 226 36.34 -21.16 -45.29
C ILE A 226 36.25 -21.37 -46.79
N HIS A 227 35.18 -20.96 -47.49
CA HIS A 227 35.12 -21.11 -48.95
C HIS A 227 36.29 -20.44 -49.69
N GLU A 228 36.72 -19.23 -49.31
CA GLU A 228 37.88 -18.56 -49.94
C GLU A 228 39.22 -19.23 -49.62
N VAL A 229 39.40 -19.75 -48.40
CA VAL A 229 40.65 -20.45 -48.00
C VAL A 229 40.64 -21.92 -48.46
N VAL A 230 39.47 -22.52 -48.64
CA VAL A 230 39.24 -23.90 -49.07
C VAL A 230 39.19 -24.04 -50.59
N GLU A 231 38.74 -23.03 -51.33
CA GLU A 231 38.94 -22.99 -52.79
C GLU A 231 40.44 -23.00 -53.15
N SER A 232 41.31 -22.56 -52.23
CA SER A 232 42.77 -22.69 -52.37
C SER A 232 43.33 -24.06 -51.90
N SER A 233 42.53 -24.87 -51.19
CA SER A 233 42.93 -26.21 -50.73
C SER A 233 41.72 -27.05 -50.28
N ASN A 234 41.47 -28.15 -50.99
CA ASN A 234 40.30 -29.03 -50.85
C ASN A 234 39.80 -29.26 -49.40
N GLU A 235 38.49 -29.11 -49.26
CA GLU A 235 37.62 -29.20 -48.08
C GLU A 235 37.68 -30.54 -47.32
N GLU A 236 38.28 -31.57 -47.92
CA GLU A 236 38.36 -32.94 -47.39
C GLU A 236 39.70 -33.25 -46.70
N ASN A 237 40.71 -32.36 -46.77
CA ASN A 237 42.00 -32.53 -46.08
C ASN A 237 41.95 -32.16 -44.58
N PHE A 238 40.76 -31.86 -44.03
CA PHE A 238 40.57 -31.39 -42.65
C PHE A 238 40.28 -32.51 -41.65
N GLN A 239 40.51 -33.78 -42.00
CA GLN A 239 40.47 -34.86 -41.02
C GLN A 239 41.79 -34.91 -40.25
N LEU A 240 41.70 -34.76 -38.92
CA LEU A 240 42.74 -35.22 -37.99
C LEU A 240 43.19 -36.60 -38.43
N LEU A 241 44.47 -36.75 -38.77
CA LEU A 241 45.06 -37.98 -39.27
C LEU A 241 44.90 -39.08 -38.19
N ASP A 242 43.83 -39.86 -38.28
CA ASP A 242 43.69 -41.08 -37.49
C ASP A 242 44.59 -42.12 -38.16
N ILE A 243 45.71 -42.43 -37.51
CA ILE A 243 46.82 -43.25 -38.06
C ILE A 243 46.38 -44.69 -38.38
N GLN A 244 45.14 -45.07 -38.02
CA GLN A 244 44.64 -46.44 -38.12
C GLN A 244 43.61 -46.69 -39.22
N THR A 245 43.18 -45.69 -40.00
CA THR A 245 42.29 -45.91 -41.14
C THR A 245 42.91 -45.44 -42.45
N PRO A 246 43.09 -46.31 -43.47
CA PRO A 246 43.43 -45.85 -44.80
C PRO A 246 42.20 -45.10 -45.32
N SER A 247 42.28 -43.77 -45.43
CA SER A 247 41.20 -42.94 -45.96
C SER A 247 40.97 -43.30 -47.44
N ILE A 248 39.85 -43.97 -47.72
CA ILE A 248 39.42 -44.46 -49.05
C ILE A 248 38.89 -43.31 -49.95
N CYS A 249 39.20 -42.05 -49.68
CA CYS A 249 38.65 -40.94 -50.46
C CYS A 249 39.71 -39.90 -50.78
N ASP A 250 40.75 -40.34 -51.48
CA ASP A 250 41.54 -39.42 -52.28
C ASP A 250 40.85 -39.28 -53.64
N ASN A 251 40.57 -38.05 -54.09
CA ASN A 251 40.33 -37.81 -55.51
C ASN A 251 41.60 -38.29 -56.26
N GLU A 252 41.54 -39.50 -56.83
CA GLU A 252 42.70 -40.18 -57.43
C GLU A 252 43.42 -39.29 -58.44
N GLU A 253 42.67 -38.42 -59.12
CA GLU A 253 43.17 -37.40 -60.05
C GLU A 253 44.15 -36.43 -59.40
N ILE A 254 43.84 -35.88 -58.24
CA ILE A 254 44.67 -34.86 -57.56
C ILE A 254 45.93 -35.49 -56.96
N LEU A 255 45.81 -36.69 -56.39
CA LEU A 255 46.99 -37.46 -55.96
C LEU A 255 47.89 -37.80 -57.16
N ARG A 256 47.29 -38.14 -58.28
CA ARG A 256 48.02 -38.45 -59.51
C ARG A 256 48.74 -37.21 -60.03
N GLU A 257 48.08 -36.06 -60.05
CA GLU A 257 48.69 -34.77 -60.41
C GLU A 257 49.85 -34.40 -59.47
N ARG A 258 49.67 -34.51 -58.15
CA ARG A 258 50.74 -34.24 -57.17
C ARG A 258 51.92 -35.20 -57.34
N ARG A 259 51.67 -36.49 -57.58
CA ARG A 259 52.72 -37.49 -57.86
C ARG A 259 53.46 -37.18 -59.16
N LEU A 260 52.75 -36.75 -60.20
CA LEU A 260 53.34 -36.34 -61.47
C LEU A 260 54.20 -35.09 -61.31
N GLU A 261 53.71 -34.10 -60.56
CA GLU A 261 54.45 -32.87 -60.30
C GLU A 261 55.69 -33.12 -59.43
N MET A 262 55.59 -34.00 -58.43
CA MET A 262 56.75 -34.44 -57.65
C MET A 262 57.78 -35.17 -58.49
N ALA A 263 57.34 -36.06 -59.40
CA ALA A 263 58.23 -36.70 -60.35
C ALA A 263 58.89 -35.68 -61.30
N ARG A 264 58.14 -34.65 -61.75
CA ARG A 264 58.67 -33.54 -62.57
C ARG A 264 59.77 -32.77 -61.82
N LEU A 265 59.55 -32.43 -60.55
CA LEU A 265 60.52 -31.74 -59.70
C LEU A 265 61.77 -32.60 -59.44
N GLN A 266 61.60 -33.89 -59.14
CA GLN A 266 62.72 -34.82 -58.99
C GLN A 266 63.55 -34.90 -60.27
N MET A 267 62.90 -35.02 -61.43
CA MET A 267 63.59 -35.06 -62.72
C MET A 267 64.32 -33.75 -63.02
N ALA A 268 63.71 -32.61 -62.75
CA ALA A 268 64.35 -31.30 -62.89
C ALA A 268 65.58 -31.20 -61.98
N CYS A 269 65.46 -31.63 -60.71
CA CYS A 269 66.58 -31.66 -59.76
C CYS A 269 67.72 -32.56 -60.25
N ILE A 270 67.40 -33.75 -60.78
CA ILE A 270 68.40 -34.67 -61.35
C ILE A 270 69.14 -34.01 -62.51
N CYS A 271 68.43 -33.37 -63.44
CA CYS A 271 69.02 -32.71 -64.60
C CYS A 271 69.91 -31.53 -64.19
N VAL A 272 69.42 -30.65 -63.31
CA VAL A 272 70.16 -29.50 -62.81
C VAL A 272 71.41 -29.95 -62.06
N GLN A 273 71.30 -30.95 -61.18
CA GLN A 273 72.43 -31.43 -60.40
C GLN A 273 73.51 -32.09 -61.28
N LYS A 274 73.11 -32.88 -62.28
CA LYS A 274 74.04 -33.41 -63.29
C LYS A 274 74.77 -32.30 -64.04
N GLN A 275 74.06 -31.25 -64.45
CA GLN A 275 74.66 -30.12 -65.15
C GLN A 275 75.61 -29.33 -64.25
N ILE A 276 75.25 -29.08 -62.99
CA ILE A 276 76.13 -28.45 -61.99
C ILE A 276 77.41 -29.25 -61.81
N ILE A 277 77.30 -30.57 -61.66
CA ILE A 277 78.47 -31.44 -61.51
C ILE A 277 79.35 -31.36 -62.77
N TYR A 278 78.78 -31.48 -63.97
CA TYR A 278 79.52 -31.39 -65.22
C TYR A 278 80.24 -30.04 -65.39
N LEU A 279 79.56 -28.93 -65.07
CA LEU A 279 80.16 -27.60 -65.12
C LEU A 279 81.28 -27.46 -64.07
N LYS A 280 81.09 -28.00 -62.86
CA LYS A 280 82.10 -27.96 -61.79
C LYS A 280 83.32 -28.81 -62.11
N THR A 281 83.14 -30.00 -62.71
CA THR A 281 84.25 -30.86 -63.14
C THR A 281 84.98 -30.27 -64.34
N SER A 282 84.27 -29.73 -65.33
CA SER A 282 84.88 -29.03 -66.47
C SER A 282 85.70 -27.82 -66.03
N ASN A 283 85.16 -26.99 -65.14
CA ASN A 283 85.89 -25.85 -64.56
C ASN A 283 87.13 -26.30 -63.78
N SER A 284 87.01 -27.36 -62.96
CA SER A 284 88.15 -27.90 -62.21
C SER A 284 89.21 -28.51 -63.13
N SER A 285 88.79 -29.22 -64.19
CA SER A 285 89.66 -29.75 -65.24
C SER A 285 90.43 -28.62 -65.93
N MET A 286 89.73 -27.58 -66.38
CA MET A 286 90.35 -26.44 -67.05
C MET A 286 91.33 -25.70 -66.13
N LYS A 287 90.99 -25.54 -64.83
CA LYS A 287 91.92 -25.00 -63.83
C LYS A 287 93.17 -25.87 -63.67
N SER A 288 93.03 -27.18 -63.63
CA SER A 288 94.17 -28.10 -63.56
C SER A 288 95.00 -28.09 -64.84
N SER A 289 94.38 -28.00 -66.02
CA SER A 289 95.08 -27.86 -67.30
C SER A 289 95.86 -26.55 -67.39
N ILE A 290 95.29 -25.45 -66.91
CA ILE A 290 95.98 -24.16 -66.81
C ILE A 290 97.19 -24.29 -65.89
N LYS A 291 97.02 -24.83 -64.68
CA LYS A 291 98.13 -25.07 -63.73
C LYS A 291 99.23 -25.94 -64.32
N TRP A 292 98.87 -27.04 -64.97
CA TRP A 292 99.83 -27.93 -65.62
C TRP A 292 100.58 -27.24 -66.76
N ALA A 293 99.89 -26.40 -67.55
CA ALA A 293 100.51 -25.61 -68.60
C ALA A 293 101.47 -24.55 -68.02
N GLU A 294 101.08 -23.87 -66.95
CA GLU A 294 101.95 -22.95 -66.21
C GLU A 294 103.21 -23.66 -65.67
N GLU A 295 103.04 -24.79 -64.98
CA GLU A 295 104.13 -25.60 -64.44
C GLU A 295 105.06 -26.16 -65.54
N ASN A 296 104.51 -26.58 -66.68
CA ASN A 296 105.31 -27.07 -67.80
C ASN A 296 106.03 -25.96 -68.56
N LEU A 297 105.42 -24.78 -68.72
CA LEU A 297 106.15 -23.61 -69.23
C LEU A 297 107.35 -23.31 -68.31
N HIS A 298 107.16 -23.39 -66.99
CA HIS A 298 108.26 -23.24 -66.03
C HIS A 298 109.33 -24.36 -66.14
N ARG A 299 108.95 -25.63 -66.35
CA ARG A 299 109.90 -26.76 -66.57
C ARG A 299 110.69 -26.64 -67.87
N LEU A 300 110.03 -26.32 -68.99
CA LEU A 300 110.66 -26.15 -70.31
C LEU A 300 111.70 -25.02 -70.33
N THR A 301 111.57 -24.07 -69.40
CA THR A 301 112.53 -22.96 -69.26
C THR A 301 113.79 -23.38 -68.49
N ASN A 302 113.77 -24.50 -67.75
CA ASN A 302 114.79 -24.83 -66.73
C ASN A 302 115.53 -26.18 -66.88
N GLU A 303 115.15 -27.12 -67.76
CA GLU A 303 115.85 -28.43 -67.89
C GLU A 303 116.00 -28.94 -69.34
N VAL A 304 117.15 -29.57 -69.62
CA VAL A 304 117.44 -30.34 -70.86
C VAL A 304 116.97 -31.78 -70.67
N ILE A 305 116.14 -32.27 -71.59
CA ILE A 305 115.44 -33.56 -71.48
C ILE A 305 116.37 -34.72 -71.89
N ASP A 306 116.66 -35.63 -70.94
CA ASP A 306 117.32 -36.91 -71.20
C ASP A 306 116.34 -37.92 -71.83
N LYS A 307 116.80 -38.63 -72.87
CA LYS A 307 115.95 -39.40 -73.82
C LYS A 307 115.90 -40.92 -73.58
N GLU A 308 116.52 -41.43 -72.51
CA GLU A 308 116.64 -42.88 -72.30
C GLU A 308 115.63 -43.34 -71.23
N ASN A 309 114.70 -44.24 -71.62
CA ASN A 309 113.52 -44.80 -70.89
C ASN A 309 112.13 -44.18 -71.14
N LEU A 310 112.00 -43.25 -72.09
CA LEU A 310 110.72 -42.60 -72.40
C LEU A 310 109.61 -43.59 -72.81
N ASP A 311 109.91 -44.62 -73.60
CA ASP A 311 108.86 -45.54 -74.11
C ASP A 311 108.24 -46.41 -73.01
N ALA A 312 109.02 -46.81 -72.00
CA ALA A 312 108.52 -47.59 -70.88
C ALA A 312 107.64 -46.73 -69.95
N GLU A 313 108.04 -45.50 -69.68
CA GLU A 313 107.26 -44.53 -68.90
C GLU A 313 106.00 -44.06 -69.63
N ILE A 314 106.07 -43.84 -70.95
CA ILE A 314 104.90 -43.55 -71.79
C ILE A 314 103.92 -44.73 -71.72
N SER A 315 104.41 -45.96 -71.78
CA SER A 315 103.57 -47.16 -71.68
C SER A 315 102.92 -47.30 -70.30
N SER A 316 103.64 -47.01 -69.20
CA SER A 316 103.06 -47.03 -67.85
C SER A 316 102.05 -45.91 -67.63
N LEU A 317 102.34 -44.68 -68.06
CA LEU A 317 101.42 -43.54 -67.99
C LEU A 317 100.16 -43.77 -68.83
N ASN A 318 100.29 -44.34 -70.03
CA ASN A 318 99.13 -44.70 -70.84
C ASN A 318 98.25 -45.76 -70.15
N SER A 319 98.86 -46.72 -69.46
CA SER A 319 98.12 -47.71 -68.67
C SER A 319 97.39 -47.08 -67.47
N GLU A 320 97.97 -46.05 -66.86
CA GLU A 320 97.35 -45.28 -65.78
C GLU A 320 96.23 -44.37 -66.28
N ILE A 321 96.41 -43.71 -67.44
CA ILE A 321 95.37 -42.93 -68.12
C ILE A 321 94.16 -43.82 -68.41
N LEU A 322 94.38 -45.01 -68.98
CA LEU A 322 93.29 -45.96 -69.26
C LEU A 322 92.54 -46.38 -67.98
N LYS A 323 93.26 -46.66 -66.89
CA LYS A 323 92.64 -46.97 -65.59
C LYS A 323 91.84 -45.79 -65.04
N LEU A 324 92.34 -44.57 -65.18
CA LEU A 324 91.65 -43.36 -64.74
C LEU A 324 90.42 -43.08 -65.61
N GLU A 325 90.49 -43.30 -66.92
CA GLU A 325 89.35 -43.19 -67.84
C GLU A 325 88.26 -44.23 -67.50
N GLU A 326 88.66 -45.46 -67.16
CA GLU A 326 87.74 -46.51 -66.70
C GLU A 326 87.08 -46.13 -65.36
N GLN A 327 87.82 -45.52 -64.44
CA GLN A 327 87.25 -45.01 -63.17
C GLN A 327 86.31 -43.82 -63.40
N ILE A 328 86.65 -42.89 -64.31
CA ILE A 328 85.82 -41.74 -64.65
C ILE A 328 84.52 -42.21 -65.30
N THR A 329 84.57 -43.16 -66.23
CA THR A 329 83.38 -43.73 -66.87
C THR A 329 82.54 -44.50 -65.86
N HIS A 330 83.14 -45.28 -64.97
CA HIS A 330 82.43 -45.95 -63.89
C HIS A 330 81.69 -44.97 -62.97
N ILE A 331 82.35 -43.87 -62.56
CA ILE A 331 81.73 -42.84 -61.72
C ILE A 331 80.60 -42.13 -62.48
N LYS A 332 80.82 -41.76 -63.75
CA LYS A 332 79.86 -41.03 -64.58
C LYS A 332 78.60 -41.84 -64.86
N ASP A 333 78.75 -43.12 -65.19
CA ASP A 333 77.65 -43.93 -65.72
C ASP A 333 76.96 -44.77 -64.66
N LYS A 334 77.65 -45.18 -63.59
CA LYS A 334 77.08 -46.03 -62.53
C LYS A 334 76.84 -45.29 -61.21
N VAL A 335 77.85 -44.62 -60.67
CA VAL A 335 77.76 -44.05 -59.31
C VAL A 335 76.96 -42.75 -59.29
N LEU A 336 77.25 -41.83 -60.22
CA LEU A 336 76.64 -40.50 -60.25
C LEU A 336 75.12 -40.51 -60.44
N PRO A 337 74.54 -41.32 -61.34
CA PRO A 337 73.08 -41.35 -61.51
C PRO A 337 72.34 -41.87 -60.28
N VAL A 338 72.92 -42.82 -59.54
CA VAL A 338 72.33 -43.40 -58.32
C VAL A 338 72.31 -42.36 -57.20
N VAL A 339 73.45 -41.72 -56.92
CA VAL A 339 73.57 -40.71 -55.86
C VAL A 339 72.70 -39.48 -56.15
N VAL A 340 72.63 -39.04 -57.40
CA VAL A 340 71.77 -37.90 -57.77
C VAL A 340 70.28 -38.26 -57.67
N LYS A 341 69.91 -39.53 -57.92
CA LYS A 341 68.54 -40.01 -57.72
C LYS A 341 68.15 -40.07 -56.24
N GLU A 342 69.04 -40.55 -55.37
CA GLU A 342 68.84 -40.52 -53.91
C GLU A 342 68.73 -39.09 -53.38
N TYR A 343 69.59 -38.19 -53.87
CA TYR A 343 69.50 -36.77 -53.55
C TYR A 343 68.16 -36.15 -53.99
N ALA A 344 67.67 -36.49 -55.17
CA ALA A 344 66.37 -36.02 -55.63
C ALA A 344 65.20 -36.59 -54.81
N GLN A 345 65.32 -37.81 -54.28
CA GLN A 345 64.31 -38.37 -53.37
C GLN A 345 64.27 -37.64 -52.02
N LEU A 346 65.41 -37.14 -51.53
CA LEU A 346 65.47 -36.30 -50.33
C LEU A 346 64.71 -34.98 -50.49
N LEU A 347 64.44 -34.52 -51.72
CA LEU A 347 63.61 -33.35 -52.01
C LEU A 347 62.15 -33.52 -51.55
N ASN A 348 61.68 -34.74 -51.36
CA ASN A 348 60.31 -34.99 -50.89
C ASN A 348 60.11 -34.49 -49.45
N MET A 349 61.15 -34.56 -48.62
CA MET A 349 61.08 -34.17 -47.20
C MET A 349 60.72 -32.69 -46.99
N PRO A 350 61.40 -31.70 -47.62
CA PRO A 350 61.02 -30.30 -47.47
C PRO A 350 59.65 -29.97 -48.07
N VAL A 351 59.21 -30.66 -49.13
CA VAL A 351 57.86 -30.43 -49.70
C VAL A 351 56.78 -30.90 -48.73
N VAL A 352 56.91 -32.14 -48.23
CA VAL A 352 55.99 -32.69 -47.23
C VAL A 352 56.00 -31.86 -45.94
N LYS A 353 57.18 -31.39 -45.51
CA LYS A 353 57.30 -30.47 -44.37
C LYS A 353 56.54 -29.16 -44.62
N GLY A 354 56.67 -28.56 -45.81
CA GLY A 354 55.94 -27.35 -46.18
C GLY A 354 54.42 -27.54 -46.18
N ASP A 355 53.94 -28.69 -46.66
CA ASP A 355 52.52 -29.04 -46.61
C ASP A 355 52.01 -29.13 -45.17
N PHE A 356 52.78 -29.77 -44.27
CA PHE A 356 52.43 -29.83 -42.85
C PHE A 356 52.51 -28.46 -42.16
N GLU A 357 53.51 -27.64 -42.45
CA GLU A 357 53.60 -26.27 -41.92
C GLU A 357 52.40 -25.42 -42.35
N LEU A 358 51.94 -25.58 -43.59
CA LEU A 358 50.72 -24.91 -44.08
C LEU A 358 49.47 -25.41 -43.35
N GLN A 359 49.36 -26.72 -43.10
CA GLN A 359 48.25 -27.29 -42.32
C GLN A 359 48.25 -26.79 -40.87
N ILE A 360 49.41 -26.75 -40.21
CA ILE A 360 49.56 -26.24 -38.85
C ILE A 360 49.16 -24.75 -38.79
N ALA A 361 49.68 -23.92 -39.69
CA ALA A 361 49.35 -22.49 -39.72
C ALA A 361 47.84 -22.23 -39.91
N LYS A 362 47.15 -23.08 -40.69
CA LYS A 362 45.69 -23.03 -40.84
C LYS A 362 44.97 -23.44 -39.55
N GLN A 363 45.42 -24.50 -38.89
CA GLN A 363 44.86 -24.92 -37.61
C GLN A 363 45.04 -23.84 -36.54
N ASP A 364 46.24 -23.27 -36.42
CA ASP A 364 46.53 -22.17 -35.49
C ASP A 364 45.61 -20.96 -35.74
N TYR A 365 45.35 -20.63 -37.01
CA TYR A 365 44.38 -19.60 -37.38
C TYR A 365 42.97 -19.94 -36.87
N TYR A 366 42.49 -21.16 -37.08
CA TYR A 366 41.16 -21.58 -36.60
C TYR A 366 41.08 -21.58 -35.08
N THR A 367 42.08 -22.12 -34.39
CA THR A 367 42.14 -22.14 -32.94
C THR A 367 42.10 -20.72 -32.37
N ALA A 368 42.88 -19.79 -32.92
CA ALA A 368 42.85 -18.39 -32.49
C ALA A 368 41.48 -17.73 -32.70
N ARG A 369 40.78 -18.04 -33.80
CA ARG A 369 39.42 -17.53 -34.05
C ARG A 369 38.38 -18.17 -33.14
N GLN A 370 38.49 -19.47 -32.87
CA GLN A 370 37.63 -20.18 -31.94
C GLN A 370 37.81 -19.67 -30.51
N GLU A 371 39.03 -19.39 -30.07
CA GLU A 371 39.30 -18.78 -28.76
C GLU A 371 38.62 -17.42 -28.60
N LEU A 372 38.61 -16.58 -29.64
CA LEU A 372 37.89 -15.30 -29.61
C LEU A 372 36.38 -15.51 -29.41
N VAL A 373 35.78 -16.42 -30.17
CA VAL A 373 34.35 -16.74 -30.03
C VAL A 373 34.04 -17.32 -28.66
N LEU A 374 34.88 -18.25 -28.18
CA LEU A 374 34.76 -18.86 -26.87
C LEU A 374 34.82 -17.80 -25.76
N ASN A 375 35.77 -16.87 -25.82
CA ASN A 375 35.91 -15.81 -24.83
C ASN A 375 34.67 -14.91 -24.76
N GLU A 376 34.09 -14.53 -25.90
CA GLU A 376 32.85 -13.75 -25.92
C GLU A 376 31.66 -14.56 -25.39
N LEU A 377 31.54 -15.85 -25.74
CA LEU A 377 30.50 -16.72 -25.19
C LEU A 377 30.63 -16.92 -23.67
N ILE A 378 31.86 -17.03 -23.14
CA ILE A 378 32.11 -17.11 -21.70
C ILE A 378 31.68 -15.81 -21.02
N LYS A 379 31.96 -14.64 -21.61
CA LYS A 379 31.51 -13.36 -21.07
C LYS A 379 29.99 -13.27 -21.02
N GLN A 380 29.30 -13.66 -22.09
CA GLN A 380 27.83 -13.71 -22.12
C GLN A 380 27.30 -14.70 -21.08
N LYS A 381 27.89 -15.89 -20.96
CA LYS A 381 27.49 -16.85 -19.93
C LYS A 381 27.66 -16.27 -18.52
N ALA A 382 28.80 -15.63 -18.25
CA ALA A 382 29.06 -15.01 -16.96
C ALA A 382 28.10 -13.85 -16.65
N SER A 383 27.71 -13.04 -17.65
CA SER A 383 26.70 -11.98 -17.46
C SER A 383 25.35 -12.57 -17.08
N PHE A 384 24.90 -13.63 -17.77
CA PHE A 384 23.66 -14.32 -17.44
C PHE A 384 23.70 -14.97 -16.04
N GLU A 385 24.78 -15.67 -15.70
CA GLU A 385 24.93 -16.32 -14.40
C GLU A 385 24.93 -15.30 -13.26
N LEU A 386 25.54 -14.12 -13.45
CA LEU A 386 25.53 -13.04 -12.45
C LEU A 386 24.12 -12.49 -12.22
N VAL A 387 23.36 -12.27 -13.30
CA VAL A 387 21.96 -11.83 -13.22
C VAL A 387 21.10 -12.89 -12.53
N GLN A 388 21.28 -14.17 -12.88
CA GLN A 388 20.58 -15.27 -12.22
C GLN A 388 20.91 -15.34 -10.73
N LEU A 389 22.20 -15.31 -10.37
CA LEU A 389 22.64 -15.39 -8.98
C LEU A 389 22.09 -14.22 -8.14
N SER A 390 22.07 -13.02 -8.70
CA SER A 390 21.51 -11.85 -8.01
C SER A 390 20.01 -12.00 -7.75
N TYR A 391 19.25 -12.59 -8.69
CA TYR A 391 17.86 -12.97 -8.45
C TYR A 391 17.69 -14.03 -7.37
N GLU A 392 18.51 -15.07 -7.37
CA GLU A 392 18.44 -16.13 -6.36
C GLU A 392 18.76 -15.60 -4.96
N ILE A 393 19.75 -14.72 -4.83
CA ILE A 393 20.10 -14.06 -3.57
C ILE A 393 18.95 -13.18 -3.10
N GLU A 394 18.36 -12.40 -4.00
CA GLU A 394 17.21 -11.56 -3.67
C GLU A 394 16.03 -12.41 -3.20
N LEU A 395 15.70 -13.48 -3.92
CA LEU A 395 14.63 -14.40 -3.56
C LEU A 395 14.86 -15.01 -2.17
N ARG A 396 16.09 -15.42 -1.85
CA ARG A 396 16.43 -15.95 -0.53
C ARG A 396 16.19 -14.90 0.57
N LYS A 397 16.57 -13.64 0.33
CA LYS A 397 16.32 -12.54 1.28
C LYS A 397 14.83 -12.27 1.48
N HIS A 398 14.04 -12.35 0.41
CA HIS A 398 12.57 -12.23 0.49
C HIS A 398 11.98 -13.36 1.34
N TRP A 399 12.44 -14.60 1.16
CA TRP A 399 12.02 -15.74 1.98
C TRP A 399 12.40 -15.59 3.46
N ASP A 400 13.59 -15.06 3.75
CA ASP A 400 14.01 -14.79 5.13
C ASP A 400 13.14 -13.72 5.78
N THR A 401 12.86 -12.64 5.04
CA THR A 401 11.97 -11.56 5.49
C THR A 401 10.55 -12.09 5.71
N TYR A 402 10.03 -12.90 4.79
CA TYR A 402 8.72 -13.54 4.92
C TYR A 402 8.64 -14.40 6.18
N ARG A 403 9.64 -15.25 6.45
CA ARG A 403 9.69 -16.08 7.67
C ARG A 403 9.69 -15.25 8.95
N GLN A 404 10.42 -14.13 8.96
CA GLN A 404 10.43 -13.21 10.10
C GLN A 404 9.07 -12.55 10.31
N LEU A 405 8.44 -12.06 9.24
CA LEU A 405 7.10 -11.47 9.29
C LEU A 405 6.05 -12.50 9.73
N GLU A 406 6.11 -13.72 9.21
CA GLU A 406 5.21 -14.80 9.62
C GLU A 406 5.35 -15.14 11.10
N SER A 407 6.59 -15.24 11.61
CA SER A 407 6.83 -15.44 13.05
C SER A 407 6.25 -14.29 13.89
N LEU A 408 6.41 -13.04 13.43
CA LEU A 408 5.88 -11.87 14.12
C LEU A 408 4.34 -11.90 14.15
N VAL A 409 3.70 -12.24 13.03
CA VAL A 409 2.24 -12.41 12.95
C VAL A 409 1.76 -13.51 13.90
N GLN A 410 2.45 -14.65 13.96
CA GLN A 410 2.12 -15.73 14.90
C GLN A 410 2.28 -15.30 16.36
N GLN A 411 3.34 -14.56 16.71
CA GLN A 411 3.53 -14.05 18.07
C GLN A 411 2.46 -13.02 18.46
N LEU A 412 2.08 -12.14 17.54
CA LEU A 412 1.02 -11.16 17.76
C LEU A 412 -0.33 -11.84 17.90
N SER A 413 -0.65 -12.85 17.07
CA SER A 413 -1.91 -13.58 17.18
C SER A 413 -2.01 -14.34 18.50
N GLN A 414 -0.94 -15.00 18.96
CA GLN A 414 -0.87 -15.64 20.28
C GLN A 414 -1.04 -14.64 21.43
N ARG A 415 -0.39 -13.47 21.35
CA ARG A 415 -0.58 -12.42 22.36
C ARG A 415 -2.00 -11.89 22.37
N ASN A 416 -2.60 -11.74 21.19
CA ASN A 416 -3.97 -11.27 21.06
C ASN A 416 -4.98 -12.28 21.63
N THR A 417 -4.80 -13.59 21.39
CA THR A 417 -5.69 -14.60 21.98
C THR A 417 -5.60 -14.61 23.50
N VAL A 418 -4.40 -14.50 24.09
CA VAL A 418 -4.21 -14.38 25.54
C VAL A 418 -4.89 -13.11 26.07
N LEU A 419 -4.76 -11.98 25.37
CA LEU A 419 -5.42 -10.73 25.76
C LEU A 419 -6.95 -10.87 25.69
N CYS A 420 -7.50 -11.46 24.64
CA CYS A 420 -8.93 -11.74 24.53
C CYS A 420 -9.42 -12.67 25.65
N GLN A 421 -8.66 -13.71 26.01
CA GLN A 421 -8.98 -14.59 27.14
C GLN A 421 -8.99 -13.82 28.47
N HIS A 422 -7.99 -12.97 28.72
CA HIS A 422 -7.97 -12.12 29.91
C HIS A 422 -9.15 -11.15 29.94
N LEU A 423 -9.51 -10.54 28.82
CA LEU A 423 -10.69 -9.68 28.72
C LEU A 423 -12.00 -10.45 28.96
N ALA A 424 -12.12 -11.67 28.44
CA ALA A 424 -13.26 -12.54 28.69
C ALA A 424 -13.40 -12.86 30.19
N VAL A 425 -12.31 -13.26 30.85
CA VAL A 425 -12.30 -13.49 32.31
C VAL A 425 -12.68 -12.24 33.09
N LEU A 426 -12.21 -11.05 32.66
CA LEU A 426 -12.60 -9.79 33.28
C LEU A 426 -14.08 -9.45 33.05
N SER A 427 -14.66 -9.82 31.90
CA SER A 427 -16.09 -9.66 31.62
C SER A 427 -16.98 -10.70 32.32
N GLU A 428 -16.41 -11.87 32.66
CA GLU A 428 -17.07 -12.93 33.43
C GLU A 428 -16.99 -12.70 34.95
N ILE A 429 -16.27 -11.67 35.43
CA ILE A 429 -16.41 -11.21 36.81
C ILE A 429 -17.86 -10.75 36.95
N PRO A 430 -18.71 -11.44 37.74
CA PRO A 430 -20.13 -11.19 37.73
C PRO A 430 -20.37 -9.77 38.23
N ALA A 431 -20.79 -8.91 37.33
CA ALA A 431 -21.45 -7.67 37.67
C ALA A 431 -22.71 -8.06 38.45
N SER A 432 -22.64 -7.93 39.78
CA SER A 432 -23.72 -8.19 40.72
C SER A 432 -24.09 -9.67 40.88
N GLU A 433 -24.11 -10.12 42.13
CA GLU A 433 -25.01 -11.17 42.57
C GLU A 433 -26.40 -10.92 41.94
N GLN A 434 -27.02 -12.00 41.46
CA GLN A 434 -28.38 -12.04 40.91
C GLN A 434 -29.30 -11.03 41.59
N LEU A 435 -29.62 -9.93 40.91
CA LEU A 435 -30.87 -9.21 41.16
C LEU A 435 -31.97 -10.21 40.77
N THR A 436 -32.46 -10.94 41.76
CA THR A 436 -33.52 -11.93 41.61
C THR A 436 -34.70 -11.32 40.88
N SER A 437 -35.15 -11.95 39.80
CA SER A 437 -36.21 -11.56 38.86
C SER A 437 -37.58 -11.20 39.47
N ARG A 438 -37.73 -11.24 40.80
CA ARG A 438 -39.00 -11.03 41.51
C ARG A 438 -39.04 -9.79 42.40
N THR A 439 -38.01 -8.95 42.40
CA THR A 439 -38.07 -7.71 43.18
C THR A 439 -39.00 -6.68 42.51
N PRO A 440 -40.05 -6.20 43.20
CA PRO A 440 -40.86 -5.11 42.70
C PRO A 440 -39.99 -3.85 42.56
N ILE A 441 -40.19 -3.10 41.48
CA ILE A 441 -39.51 -1.84 41.25
C ILE A 441 -39.87 -0.88 42.40
N ASP A 442 -38.87 -0.29 43.05
CA ASP A 442 -39.10 0.66 44.14
C ASP A 442 -39.94 1.84 43.64
N THR A 443 -40.99 2.18 44.39
CA THR A 443 -41.90 3.32 44.16
C THR A 443 -41.22 4.67 43.98
N LYS A 444 -39.94 4.80 44.38
CA LYS A 444 -39.13 6.01 44.21
C LYS A 444 -38.42 6.10 42.85
N ASP A 445 -38.36 5.00 42.10
CA ASP A 445 -37.73 4.97 40.79
C ASP A 445 -38.73 5.43 39.71
N HIS A 446 -38.90 6.74 39.62
CA HIS A 446 -39.83 7.39 38.68
C HIS A 446 -39.45 7.14 37.21
N SER A 447 -38.17 6.90 36.92
CA SER A 447 -37.64 6.62 35.58
C SER A 447 -38.20 5.34 35.00
N THR A 448 -38.10 4.25 35.76
CA THR A 448 -38.53 2.91 35.31
C THR A 448 -40.05 2.80 35.25
N HIS A 449 -40.77 3.43 36.18
CA HIS A 449 -42.22 3.56 36.12
C HIS A 449 -42.70 4.36 34.90
N ARG A 450 -41.98 5.44 34.53
CA ARG A 450 -42.31 6.22 33.34
C ARG A 450 -42.02 5.46 32.05
N LEU A 451 -40.93 4.71 32.00
CA LEU A 451 -40.59 3.85 30.87
C LEU A 451 -41.68 2.79 30.65
N TYR A 452 -42.12 2.13 31.72
CA TYR A 452 -43.23 1.17 31.66
C TYR A 452 -44.52 1.80 31.11
N GLN A 453 -44.91 2.98 31.59
CA GLN A 453 -46.07 3.72 31.09
C GLN A 453 -45.97 4.08 29.60
N LEU A 454 -44.77 4.45 29.13
CA LEU A 454 -44.55 4.78 27.72
C LEU A 454 -44.63 3.55 26.82
N LEU A 455 -44.21 2.38 27.33
CA LEU A 455 -44.18 1.14 26.56
C LEU A 455 -45.54 0.44 26.50
N GLU A 456 -46.33 0.47 27.58
CA GLU A 456 -47.65 -0.19 27.61
C GLU A 456 -48.79 0.69 27.06
N GLY A 457 -48.62 2.01 27.11
CA GLY A 457 -49.65 2.98 26.71
C GLY A 457 -50.86 3.01 27.67
N ASP A 458 -51.79 3.93 27.45
CA ASP A 458 -52.95 4.16 28.35
C ASP A 458 -53.99 3.00 28.41
N ASN A 459 -53.69 1.84 27.82
CA ASN A 459 -54.63 0.77 27.56
C ASN A 459 -54.33 -0.52 28.35
N LYS A 460 -54.37 -0.45 29.69
CA LYS A 460 -54.94 -1.46 30.62
C LYS A 460 -54.76 -1.08 32.10
N LYS A 461 -55.47 -1.81 32.98
CA LYS A 461 -55.61 -1.53 34.42
C LYS A 461 -54.25 -1.47 35.11
N LYS A 462 -53.98 -0.37 35.84
CA LYS A 462 -52.79 -0.18 36.67
C LYS A 462 -52.60 -1.36 37.64
N GLU A 463 -51.63 -2.22 37.35
CA GLU A 463 -51.19 -3.24 38.31
C GLU A 463 -50.46 -2.55 39.48
N LEU A 464 -50.72 -3.03 40.71
CA LEU A 464 -50.23 -2.38 41.94
C LEU A 464 -48.72 -2.54 42.17
N PHE A 465 -48.07 -3.46 41.46
CA PHE A 465 -46.62 -3.70 41.54
C PHE A 465 -46.06 -4.00 40.15
N ILE A 466 -45.15 -3.15 39.67
CA ILE A 466 -44.42 -3.37 38.42
C ILE A 466 -43.15 -4.15 38.77
N THR A 467 -42.93 -5.30 38.13
CA THR A 467 -41.70 -6.09 38.24
C THR A 467 -40.80 -5.86 37.03
N HIS A 468 -39.49 -6.08 37.20
CA HIS A 468 -38.55 -5.98 36.08
C HIS A 468 -38.84 -6.99 34.95
N GLU A 469 -39.35 -8.18 35.29
CA GLU A 469 -39.81 -9.19 34.33
C GLU A 469 -40.97 -8.68 33.47
N HIS A 470 -41.93 -7.99 34.08
CA HIS A 470 -43.08 -7.47 33.33
C HIS A 470 -42.71 -6.30 32.41
N LEU A 471 -41.73 -5.47 32.81
CA LEU A 471 -41.16 -4.45 31.92
C LEU A 471 -40.42 -5.08 30.72
N GLU A 472 -39.71 -6.19 30.95
CA GLU A 472 -39.03 -6.95 29.90
C GLU A 472 -40.04 -7.57 28.92
N GLU A 473 -41.12 -8.17 29.41
CA GLU A 473 -42.21 -8.71 28.58
C GLU A 473 -42.85 -7.65 27.67
N VAL A 474 -43.14 -6.45 28.21
CA VAL A 474 -43.72 -5.35 27.43
C VAL A 474 -42.73 -4.82 26.39
N ALA A 475 -41.44 -4.75 26.73
CA ALA A 475 -40.38 -4.35 25.79
C ALA A 475 -40.17 -5.40 24.67
N GLU A 476 -40.20 -6.69 25.01
CA GLU A 476 -40.15 -7.79 24.03
C GLU A 476 -41.34 -7.77 23.09
N LYS A 477 -42.55 -7.53 23.62
CA LYS A 477 -43.75 -7.40 22.81
C LYS A 477 -43.65 -6.25 21.81
N LEU A 478 -43.19 -5.08 22.24
CA LEU A 478 -42.98 -3.94 21.34
C LEU A 478 -41.95 -4.27 20.25
N LYS A 479 -40.87 -4.97 20.60
CA LYS A 479 -39.86 -5.42 19.63
C LYS A 479 -40.47 -6.36 18.58
N GLN A 480 -41.31 -7.30 19.01
CA GLN A 480 -42.04 -8.19 18.10
C GLN A 480 -43.00 -7.38 17.21
N ASP A 481 -43.79 -6.47 17.76
CA ASP A 481 -44.73 -5.63 16.99
C ASP A 481 -44.01 -4.76 15.95
N VAL A 482 -42.86 -4.17 16.30
CA VAL A 482 -42.01 -3.40 15.36
C VAL A 482 -41.47 -4.30 14.24
N SER A 483 -41.03 -5.52 14.57
CA SER A 483 -40.56 -6.46 13.55
C SER A 483 -41.67 -6.87 12.58
N VAL A 484 -42.89 -7.10 13.08
CA VAL A 484 -44.06 -7.42 12.24
C VAL A 484 -44.41 -6.26 11.31
N ILE A 485 -44.38 -5.01 11.81
CA ILE A 485 -44.66 -3.83 10.98
C ILE A 485 -43.56 -3.60 9.94
N GLN A 486 -42.29 -3.83 10.29
CA GLN A 486 -41.18 -3.74 9.34
C GLN A 486 -41.29 -4.78 8.23
N ASP A 487 -41.66 -6.02 8.56
CA ASP A 487 -41.89 -7.08 7.59
C ASP A 487 -43.08 -6.75 6.68
N GLN A 488 -44.18 -6.25 7.24
CA GLN A 488 -45.34 -5.78 6.45
C GLN A 488 -44.98 -4.62 5.53
N LEU A 489 -44.16 -3.68 6.00
CA LEU A 489 -43.67 -2.56 5.20
C LEU A 489 -42.77 -3.07 4.06
N ALA A 490 -41.86 -4.00 4.34
CA ALA A 490 -40.99 -4.60 3.33
C ALA A 490 -41.80 -5.32 2.24
N VAL A 491 -42.82 -6.11 2.63
CA VAL A 491 -43.74 -6.76 1.69
C VAL A 491 -44.48 -5.74 0.83
N SER A 492 -45.07 -4.70 1.45
CA SER A 492 -45.76 -3.63 0.71
C SER A 492 -44.82 -2.88 -0.24
N THR A 493 -43.59 -2.61 0.18
CA THR A 493 -42.59 -1.93 -0.65
C THR A 493 -42.19 -2.80 -1.86
N GLN A 494 -42.07 -4.11 -1.66
CA GLN A 494 -41.79 -5.07 -2.73
C GLN A 494 -42.96 -5.17 -3.71
N GLU A 495 -44.20 -5.18 -3.23
CA GLU A 495 -45.42 -5.15 -4.07
C GLU A 495 -45.52 -3.84 -4.87
N HIS A 496 -45.22 -2.70 -4.26
CA HIS A 496 -45.16 -1.40 -4.94
C HIS A 496 -44.06 -1.37 -6.00
N PHE A 497 -42.87 -1.92 -5.70
CA PHE A 497 -41.79 -2.02 -6.67
C PHE A 497 -42.17 -2.94 -7.84
N PHE A 498 -42.81 -4.08 -7.56
CA PHE A 498 -43.33 -4.97 -8.60
C PHE A 498 -44.37 -4.26 -9.48
N PHE A 499 -45.31 -3.54 -8.88
CA PHE A 499 -46.32 -2.76 -9.60
C PHE A 499 -45.69 -1.69 -10.50
N LEU A 500 -44.72 -0.93 -9.98
CA LEU A 500 -44.00 0.09 -10.76
C LEU A 500 -43.17 -0.53 -11.88
N SER A 501 -42.51 -1.66 -11.64
CA SER A 501 -41.75 -2.37 -12.67
C SER A 501 -42.66 -2.89 -13.79
N LYS A 502 -43.84 -3.38 -13.44
CA LYS A 502 -44.85 -3.79 -14.41
C LYS A 502 -45.35 -2.60 -15.22
N LEU A 503 -45.67 -1.48 -14.57
CA LEU A 503 -46.09 -0.25 -15.25
C LEU A 503 -44.98 0.25 -16.20
N ASN A 504 -43.72 0.21 -15.76
CA ASN A 504 -42.61 0.65 -16.59
C ASN A 504 -42.42 -0.28 -17.79
N ASN A 505 -42.52 -1.59 -17.60
CA ASN A 505 -42.51 -2.55 -18.72
C ASN A 505 -43.69 -2.34 -19.68
N ASP A 506 -44.89 -2.00 -19.17
CA ASP A 506 -46.06 -1.71 -20.00
C ASP A 506 -45.84 -0.41 -20.82
N VAL A 507 -45.19 0.61 -20.22
CA VAL A 507 -44.78 1.84 -20.91
C VAL A 507 -43.69 1.55 -21.94
N ASP A 508 -42.68 0.77 -21.59
CA ASP A 508 -41.61 0.36 -22.49
C ASP A 508 -42.17 -0.45 -23.67
N MET A 509 -43.12 -1.37 -23.43
CA MET A 509 -43.82 -2.09 -24.49
C MET A 509 -44.64 -1.16 -25.40
N LEU A 510 -45.29 -0.14 -24.84
CA LEU A 510 -45.99 0.88 -25.65
C LEU A 510 -44.99 1.72 -26.45
N CYS A 511 -43.86 2.10 -25.85
CA CYS A 511 -42.78 2.80 -26.53
C CYS A 511 -42.19 1.94 -27.66
N ASP A 512 -41.89 0.67 -27.43
CA ASP A 512 -41.40 -0.26 -28.45
C ASP A 512 -42.43 -0.47 -29.56
N ALA A 513 -43.72 -0.58 -29.22
CA ALA A 513 -44.80 -0.69 -30.20
C ALA A 513 -44.90 0.56 -31.09
N LEU A 514 -44.73 1.76 -30.51
CA LEU A 514 -44.77 3.03 -31.25
C LEU A 514 -43.46 3.33 -31.99
N TYR A 515 -42.35 2.81 -31.50
CA TYR A 515 -40.98 3.02 -31.97
C TYR A 515 -40.28 1.67 -32.02
N HIS A 516 -40.43 0.89 -33.10
CA HIS A 516 -39.74 -0.39 -33.26
C HIS A 516 -38.20 -0.18 -33.42
N GLY A 517 -37.52 0.15 -32.32
CA GLY A 517 -36.06 0.25 -32.24
C GLY A 517 -35.42 1.47 -32.91
N GLY A 518 -36.19 2.49 -33.32
CA GLY A 518 -35.67 3.73 -33.89
C GLY A 518 -36.48 4.95 -33.46
N ASN A 519 -35.80 6.07 -33.17
CA ASN A 519 -36.38 7.35 -32.69
C ASN A 519 -37.29 8.08 -33.72
N GLN A 520 -38.09 7.36 -34.51
CA GLN A 520 -39.09 7.92 -35.43
C GLN A 520 -40.46 7.26 -35.19
N LEU A 521 -41.46 8.09 -34.87
CA LEU A 521 -42.86 7.68 -34.74
C LEU A 521 -43.38 7.09 -36.04
N LEU A 522 -43.77 5.82 -36.03
CA LEU A 522 -44.50 5.19 -37.13
C LEU A 522 -46.00 5.45 -36.98
N LEU A 523 -46.44 6.64 -37.39
CA LEU A 523 -47.86 6.93 -37.68
C LEU A 523 -48.13 6.87 -39.19
N CYS A 524 -47.60 5.87 -39.88
CA CYS A 524 -47.88 5.64 -41.30
C CYS A 524 -48.00 4.14 -41.57
N ASP A 525 -49.19 3.73 -42.00
CA ASP A 525 -49.53 2.35 -42.33
C ASP A 525 -48.61 1.79 -43.43
N GLN A 526 -48.21 0.53 -43.32
CA GLN A 526 -47.28 -0.12 -44.25
C GLN A 526 -47.82 -0.08 -45.70
N GLU A 527 -49.14 -0.20 -45.85
CA GLU A 527 -49.86 -0.07 -47.13
C GLU A 527 -49.65 1.29 -47.79
N LEU A 528 -49.62 2.37 -47.00
CA LEU A 528 -49.43 3.73 -47.49
C LEU A 528 -48.00 3.93 -48.03
N LYS A 529 -47.01 3.29 -47.40
CA LYS A 529 -45.61 3.35 -47.84
C LYS A 529 -45.41 2.59 -49.15
N GLU A 530 -46.06 1.45 -49.31
CA GLU A 530 -46.07 0.69 -50.57
C GLU A 530 -46.77 1.46 -51.69
N HIS A 531 -47.90 2.10 -51.41
CA HIS A 531 -48.57 2.98 -52.38
C HIS A 531 -47.70 4.16 -52.79
N PHE A 532 -46.97 4.80 -51.86
CA PHE A 532 -46.03 5.86 -52.21
C PHE A 532 -44.87 5.36 -53.09
N HIS A 533 -44.30 4.19 -52.81
CA HIS A 533 -43.25 3.61 -53.66
C HIS A 533 -43.79 3.24 -55.05
N GLN A 534 -45.02 2.75 -55.13
CA GLN A 534 -45.67 2.45 -56.40
C GLN A 534 -45.93 3.72 -57.23
N VAL A 535 -46.37 4.80 -56.60
CA VAL A 535 -46.54 6.11 -57.24
C VAL A 535 -45.19 6.69 -57.69
N GLU A 536 -44.14 6.56 -56.88
CA GLU A 536 -42.80 7.03 -57.24
C GLU A 536 -42.22 6.23 -58.41
N SER A 537 -42.42 4.92 -58.45
CA SER A 537 -42.07 4.07 -59.60
C SER A 537 -42.81 4.50 -60.86
N GLN A 538 -44.13 4.74 -60.78
CA GLN A 538 -44.92 5.23 -61.92
C GLN A 538 -44.48 6.62 -62.38
N LEU A 539 -44.10 7.51 -61.46
CA LEU A 539 -43.59 8.83 -61.78
C LEU A 539 -42.24 8.76 -62.52
N ASN A 540 -41.35 7.86 -62.09
CA ASN A 540 -40.06 7.64 -62.74
C ASN A 540 -40.23 7.00 -64.13
N GLU A 541 -41.17 6.08 -64.30
CA GLU A 541 -41.50 5.49 -65.60
C GLU A 541 -42.08 6.55 -66.56
N LEU A 542 -42.98 7.41 -66.07
CA LEU A 542 -43.48 8.57 -66.81
C LEU A 542 -42.36 9.54 -67.18
N HIS A 543 -41.42 9.80 -66.26
CA HIS A 543 -40.28 10.65 -66.53
C HIS A 543 -39.40 10.06 -67.65
N HIS A 544 -39.12 8.76 -67.61
CA HIS A 544 -38.41 8.07 -68.68
C HIS A 544 -39.13 8.16 -70.03
N LEU A 545 -40.44 7.90 -70.07
CA LEU A 545 -41.26 8.04 -71.29
C LEU A 545 -41.26 9.47 -71.83
N LEU A 546 -41.39 10.48 -70.96
CA LEU A 546 -41.30 11.88 -71.34
C LEU A 546 -39.92 12.20 -71.93
N THR A 547 -38.86 11.66 -71.35
CA THR A 547 -37.49 11.86 -71.82
C THR A 547 -37.28 11.24 -73.19
N ASP A 548 -37.82 10.04 -73.43
CA ASP A 548 -37.79 9.35 -74.72
C ASP A 548 -38.60 10.08 -75.78
N ILE A 549 -39.81 10.57 -75.45
CA ILE A 549 -40.59 11.42 -76.36
C ILE A 549 -39.84 12.71 -76.67
N LEU A 550 -39.19 13.33 -75.69
CA LEU A 550 -38.39 14.55 -75.90
C LEU A 550 -37.18 14.26 -76.80
N ALA A 551 -36.57 13.07 -76.66
CA ALA A 551 -35.51 12.60 -77.55
C ALA A 551 -36.05 12.36 -78.97
N ASP A 552 -37.19 11.70 -79.15
CA ASP A 552 -37.83 11.47 -80.46
C ASP A 552 -38.30 12.77 -81.13
N VAL A 553 -38.80 13.73 -80.35
CA VAL A 553 -39.12 15.07 -80.86
C VAL A 553 -37.84 15.80 -81.27
N LYS A 554 -36.74 15.66 -80.53
CA LYS A 554 -35.44 16.22 -80.93
C LYS A 554 -34.89 15.56 -82.19
N THR A 555 -35.01 14.24 -82.35
CA THR A 555 -34.58 13.55 -83.57
C THR A 555 -35.46 13.95 -84.75
N LYS A 556 -36.79 13.96 -84.62
CA LYS A 556 -37.71 14.46 -85.65
C LYS A 556 -37.46 15.93 -86.00
N ARG A 557 -37.18 16.78 -85.01
CA ARG A 557 -36.78 18.18 -85.24
C ARG A 557 -35.47 18.28 -86.00
N ARG A 558 -34.48 17.44 -85.69
CA ARG A 558 -33.23 17.35 -86.46
C ARG A 558 -33.49 16.85 -87.88
N ILE A 559 -34.30 15.82 -88.06
CA ILE A 559 -34.67 15.27 -89.38
C ILE A 559 -35.36 16.36 -90.21
N LEU A 560 -36.33 17.08 -89.64
CA LEU A 560 -36.99 18.24 -90.27
C LEU A 560 -36.00 19.37 -90.60
N ALA A 561 -35.04 19.65 -89.72
CA ALA A 561 -34.00 20.65 -89.97
C ALA A 561 -32.97 20.22 -91.02
N THR A 562 -32.75 18.91 -91.23
CA THR A 562 -31.81 18.35 -92.22
C THR A 562 -32.45 17.97 -93.55
N ASN A 563 -33.78 17.97 -93.64
CA ASN A 563 -34.48 17.68 -94.88
C ASN A 563 -34.40 18.89 -95.82
N LYS A 564 -33.36 18.90 -96.66
CA LYS A 564 -33.12 19.89 -97.73
C LYS A 564 -34.14 19.77 -98.87
N LEU A 565 -35.43 19.92 -98.55
CA LEU A 565 -36.50 19.91 -99.55
C LEU A 565 -37.57 21.00 -99.37
N HIS A 566 -37.31 22.02 -98.53
CA HIS A 566 -38.07 23.29 -98.52
C HIS A 566 -37.14 24.52 -98.62
N GLN A 567 -36.20 24.47 -99.57
CA GLN A 567 -35.55 25.64 -100.17
C GLN A 567 -36.05 25.88 -101.60
N VAL A 568 -37.33 25.65 -101.89
CA VAL A 568 -38.03 26.23 -103.05
C VAL A 568 -39.50 26.35 -102.69
N GLU A 569 -39.91 27.54 -102.25
CA GLU A 569 -41.20 28.21 -102.48
C GLU A 569 -41.31 29.42 -101.53
N ARG A 570 -40.71 30.52 -101.98
CA ARG A 570 -41.53 31.70 -102.20
C ARG A 570 -42.11 31.60 -103.60
#